data_AF-A0A2V9TTS8-F1
#
_entry.id   AF-A0A2V9TTS8-F1
#
_cell.length_a   1.000
_cell.length_b   1.000
_cell.length_c   1.000
_cell.angle_alpha   90.00
_cell.angle_beta   90.00
_cell.angle_gamma   90.00
#
_symmetry.space_group_name_H-M   'P 1'
#
loop_
_entity.id
_entity.type
_entity.pdbx_description
1 polymer ?
#
loop_
_entity_poly.entity_id
_entity_poly.type
_entity_poly.pdbx_seq_one_letter_code
_entity_poly.pdbx_strand_id
1 'polypeptide(L)'
;MGNLHCLRCNRELEAGHKSVAVYMFAQTVGVRPRQKSAAQRICFCPQCSVSLAMGPPPEGALNIVAWQMIRDLVSSDPALNQAAWETLRGVVGLLSATGTDDGSRRASGGYFEF
;
A
#
# COMPACT_ATOMS: atom_id res chain seq x y z
N MET A 1 15.14 14.54 -8.87
CA MET A 1 14.55 13.19 -8.90
C MET A 1 13.25 13.29 -8.13
N GLY A 2 12.10 13.10 -8.77
CA GLY A 2 10.80 13.29 -8.11
C GLY A 2 10.60 12.29 -6.98
N ASN A 3 9.84 12.69 -5.97
CA ASN A 3 9.47 11.81 -4.86
C ASN A 3 8.68 10.61 -5.42
N LEU A 4 9.00 9.40 -4.93
CA LEU A 4 8.27 8.20 -5.32
C LEU A 4 7.01 8.12 -4.50
N HIS A 5 5.88 7.80 -5.13
CA HIS A 5 4.61 7.64 -4.43
C HIS A 5 4.08 6.21 -4.60
N CYS A 6 3.42 5.70 -3.57
CA CYS A 6 2.65 4.47 -3.66
C CYS A 6 1.46 4.69 -4.59
N LEU A 7 1.32 3.88 -5.65
CA LEU A 7 0.21 4.01 -6.60
C LEU A 7 -1.16 3.85 -5.92
N ARG A 8 -1.26 3.03 -4.87
CA ARG A 8 -2.54 2.69 -4.24
C ARG A 8 -3.00 3.70 -3.19
N CYS A 9 -2.10 4.16 -2.32
CA CYS A 9 -2.45 5.06 -1.22
C CYS A 9 -1.89 6.49 -1.37
N ASN A 10 -1.19 6.76 -2.47
CA ASN A 10 -0.57 8.05 -2.81
C ASN A 10 0.43 8.61 -1.77
N ARG A 11 0.79 7.83 -0.73
CA ARG A 11 1.80 8.22 0.24
C ARG A 11 3.18 8.25 -0.41
N GLU A 12 3.97 9.23 -0.01
CA GLU A 12 5.38 9.31 -0.37
C GLU A 12 6.15 8.09 0.17
N LEU A 13 7.08 7.59 -0.63
CA LEU A 13 7.95 6.48 -0.32
C LEU A 13 9.34 7.02 -0.01
N GLU A 14 9.71 6.94 1.25
CA GLU A 14 11.01 7.39 1.74
C GLU A 14 12.14 6.51 1.19
N ALA A 15 13.25 7.15 0.83
CA ALA A 15 14.44 6.45 0.36
C ALA A 15 15.01 5.56 1.49
N GLY A 16 15.34 4.30 1.17
CA GLY A 16 15.86 3.33 2.14
C GLY A 16 14.79 2.52 2.86
N HIS A 17 13.51 2.89 2.76
CA HIS A 17 12.42 2.05 3.24
C HIS A 17 12.10 0.94 2.24
N LYS A 18 11.78 -0.24 2.77
CA LYS A 18 11.34 -1.37 1.95
C LYS A 18 10.08 -0.96 1.17
N SER A 19 10.05 -1.27 -0.11
CA SER A 19 8.93 -0.97 -1.02
C SER A 19 9.00 -1.92 -2.21
N VAL A 20 7.88 -2.14 -2.87
CA VAL A 20 7.81 -2.95 -4.09
C VAL A 20 7.75 -2.03 -5.30
N ALA A 21 8.66 -2.22 -6.26
CA ALA A 21 8.63 -1.51 -7.54
C ALA A 21 8.39 -2.51 -8.67
N VAL A 22 7.39 -2.22 -9.52
CA VAL A 22 7.09 -2.96 -10.74
C VAL A 22 7.57 -2.12 -11.93
N TYR A 23 8.43 -2.70 -12.75
CA TYR A 23 8.90 -2.09 -14.00
C TYR A 23 8.15 -2.71 -15.17
N MET A 24 7.43 -1.90 -15.93
CA MET A 24 6.63 -2.35 -17.07
C MET A 24 7.05 -1.63 -18.35
N PHE A 25 7.17 -2.37 -19.44
CA PHE A 25 7.34 -1.82 -20.78
C PHE A 25 6.69 -2.76 -21.79
N ALA A 26 6.29 -2.22 -22.94
CA ALA A 26 5.83 -2.99 -24.08
C ALA A 26 6.90 -3.01 -25.17
N GLN A 27 6.99 -4.11 -25.92
CA GLN A 27 7.85 -4.22 -27.09
C GLN A 27 7.12 -4.97 -28.20
N THR A 28 7.28 -4.53 -29.44
CA THR A 28 6.75 -5.25 -30.60
C THR A 28 7.43 -6.61 -30.76
N VAL A 29 6.66 -7.64 -31.06
CA VAL A 29 7.13 -9.00 -31.40
C VAL A 29 6.76 -9.30 -32.84
N GLY A 30 7.67 -9.89 -33.62
CA GLY A 30 7.44 -10.23 -35.03
C GLY A 30 7.64 -9.09 -36.05
N VAL A 31 7.80 -7.84 -35.59
CA VAL A 31 8.04 -6.65 -36.44
C VAL A 31 9.49 -6.18 -36.33
N ARG A 32 10.09 -5.77 -37.45
CA ARG A 32 11.44 -5.16 -37.53
C ARG A 32 11.36 -3.76 -38.16
N PRO A 33 12.02 -2.73 -37.61
CA PRO A 33 12.79 -2.74 -36.37
C PRO A 33 11.88 -2.84 -35.13
N ARG A 34 12.34 -3.54 -34.08
CA ARG A 34 11.58 -3.67 -32.83
C ARG A 34 11.38 -2.30 -32.19
N GLN A 35 10.14 -1.95 -31.90
CA GLN A 35 9.79 -0.75 -31.14
C GLN A 35 9.58 -1.12 -29.67
N LYS A 36 10.03 -0.26 -28.76
CA LYS A 36 9.87 -0.42 -27.31
C LYS A 36 9.23 0.83 -26.75
N SER A 37 8.25 0.68 -25.87
CA SER A 37 7.67 1.81 -25.14
C SER A 37 8.68 2.38 -24.13
N ALA A 38 8.41 3.58 -23.61
CA ALA A 38 9.06 4.05 -22.40
C ALA A 38 8.78 3.07 -21.25
N ALA A 39 9.78 2.87 -20.38
CA ALA A 39 9.62 2.07 -19.18
C ALA A 39 8.83 2.86 -18.13
N GLN A 40 7.77 2.24 -17.61
CA GLN A 40 7.00 2.75 -16.49
C GLN A 40 7.49 2.08 -15.22
N ARG A 41 7.69 2.88 -14.17
CA ARG A 41 8.03 2.40 -12.83
C ARG A 41 6.86 2.72 -11.90
N ILE A 42 6.23 1.68 -11.39
CA ILE A 42 5.10 1.76 -10.47
C ILE A 42 5.58 1.29 -9.10
N CYS A 43 5.30 2.03 -8.03
CA CYS A 43 5.72 1.66 -6.68
C CYS A 43 4.54 1.40 -5.76
N PHE A 44 4.72 0.49 -4.80
CA PHE A 44 3.77 0.18 -3.72
C PHE A 44 4.50 0.18 -2.38
N CYS A 45 3.91 0.80 -1.37
CA CYS A 45 4.40 0.67 0.00
C CYS A 45 4.20 -0.77 0.51
N PRO A 46 4.92 -1.21 1.56
CA PRO A 46 4.82 -2.56 2.11
C PRO A 46 3.39 -2.97 2.46
N GLN A 47 2.62 -2.06 3.07
CA GLN A 47 1.23 -2.35 3.43
C GLN A 47 0.34 -2.60 2.21
N CYS A 48 0.51 -1.80 1.16
CA CYS A 48 -0.29 -1.93 -0.06
C CYS A 48 0.10 -3.16 -0.87
N SER A 49 1.39 -3.50 -0.94
CA SER A 49 1.85 -4.70 -1.64
C SER A 49 1.36 -5.97 -0.95
N VAL A 50 1.48 -6.06 0.38
CA VAL A 50 0.96 -7.19 1.16
C VAL A 50 -0.56 -7.30 1.02
N SER A 51 -1.28 -6.18 1.15
CA SER A 51 -2.74 -6.17 0.97
C SER A 51 -3.16 -6.62 -0.44
N LEU A 52 -2.41 -6.25 -1.49
CA LEU A 52 -2.67 -6.70 -2.86
C LEU A 52 -2.40 -8.21 -3.02
N ALA A 53 -1.27 -8.69 -2.50
CA ALA A 53 -0.88 -10.10 -2.59
C ALA A 53 -1.85 -11.06 -1.89
N MET A 54 -2.44 -10.62 -0.77
CA MET A 54 -3.40 -11.39 0.01
C MET A 54 -4.84 -11.29 -0.52
N GLY A 55 -5.11 -10.37 -1.45
CA GLY A 55 -6.42 -10.19 -2.08
C GLY A 55 -6.67 -11.12 -3.27
N PRO A 56 -7.91 -11.15 -3.80
CA PRO A 56 -8.22 -11.86 -5.03
C PRO A 56 -7.45 -11.25 -6.23
N PRO A 57 -7.18 -12.04 -7.28
CA PRO A 57 -6.57 -11.53 -8.50
C PRO A 57 -7.47 -10.46 -9.15
N PRO A 58 -6.89 -9.35 -9.65
CA PRO A 58 -7.64 -8.31 -10.35
C PRO A 58 -8.09 -8.77 -11.74
N GLU A 59 -9.11 -8.11 -12.29
CA GLU A 59 -9.58 -8.40 -13.66
C GLU A 59 -8.62 -7.85 -14.73
N GLY A 60 -8.51 -8.58 -15.84
CA GLY A 60 -7.71 -8.20 -17.01
C GLY A 60 -6.29 -8.78 -17.00
N ALA A 61 -5.81 -9.24 -18.16
CA ALA A 61 -4.55 -9.99 -18.28
C ALA A 61 -3.32 -9.22 -17.77
N LEU A 62 -3.21 -7.93 -18.08
CA LEU A 62 -2.09 -7.08 -17.62
C LEU A 62 -2.07 -6.94 -16.09
N ASN A 63 -3.26 -6.79 -15.49
CA ASN A 63 -3.39 -6.62 -14.05
C ASN A 63 -3.08 -7.93 -13.31
N ILE A 64 -3.47 -9.08 -13.88
CA ILE A 64 -3.14 -10.40 -13.33
C ILE A 64 -1.63 -10.63 -13.28
N VAL A 65 -0.90 -10.32 -14.37
CA VAL A 65 0.56 -10.49 -14.41
C VAL A 65 1.25 -9.61 -13.38
N ALA A 66 0.85 -8.34 -13.27
CA ALA A 66 1.38 -7.43 -12.25
C ALA A 66 1.09 -7.94 -10.82
N TRP A 67 -0.13 -8.41 -10.58
CA TRP A 67 -0.53 -8.99 -9.30
C TRP A 67 0.27 -10.26 -8.96
N GLN A 68 0.48 -11.17 -9.92
CA GLN A 68 1.30 -12.37 -9.73
C GLN A 68 2.73 -12.01 -9.33
N MET A 69 3.37 -11.08 -10.05
CA MET A 69 4.73 -10.62 -9.69
C MET A 69 4.81 -10.05 -8.27
N ILE A 70 3.80 -9.26 -7.85
CA ILE A 70 3.74 -8.70 -6.49
C ILE A 70 3.53 -9.83 -5.46
N ARG A 71 2.62 -10.76 -5.75
CA ARG A 71 2.31 -11.89 -4.86
C ARG A 71 3.52 -12.79 -4.66
N ASP A 72 4.24 -13.12 -5.73
CA ASP A 72 5.44 -13.94 -5.68
C ASP A 72 6.51 -13.27 -4.81
N LEU A 73 6.74 -11.97 -5.02
CA LEU A 73 7.71 -11.20 -4.23
C LEU A 73 7.33 -11.17 -2.75
N VAL A 74 6.08 -10.85 -2.42
CA VAL A 74 5.57 -10.81 -1.03
C VAL A 74 5.63 -12.19 -0.36
N SER A 75 5.43 -13.26 -1.12
CA SER A 75 5.51 -14.63 -0.60
C SER A 75 6.95 -15.07 -0.36
N SER A 76 7.90 -14.58 -1.16
CA SER A 76 9.32 -14.94 -1.07
C SER A 76 10.10 -14.14 -0.03
N ASP A 77 9.70 -12.90 0.26
CA ASP A 77 10.41 -12.00 1.18
C ASP A 77 9.60 -11.72 2.45
N PRO A 78 9.86 -12.43 3.57
CA PRO A 78 9.18 -12.18 4.84
C PRO A 78 9.49 -10.79 5.41
N ALA A 79 10.57 -10.14 4.99
CA ALA A 79 10.96 -8.82 5.45
C ALA A 79 9.98 -7.73 4.95
N LEU A 80 9.27 -7.96 3.84
CA LEU A 80 8.17 -7.11 3.38
C LEU A 80 6.93 -7.25 4.27
N ASN A 81 6.56 -8.47 4.62
CA ASN A 81 5.46 -8.74 5.55
C ASN A 81 5.72 -8.08 6.91
N GLN A 82 6.94 -8.24 7.44
CA GLN A 82 7.36 -7.61 8.69
C GLN A 82 7.26 -6.08 8.63
N ALA A 83 7.73 -5.45 7.55
CA ALA A 83 7.65 -4.00 7.38
C ALA A 83 6.21 -3.47 7.29
N ALA A 84 5.32 -4.24 6.65
CA ALA A 84 3.90 -3.93 6.62
C ALA A 84 3.28 -3.96 8.03
N TRP A 85 3.62 -4.98 8.82
CA TRP A 85 3.19 -5.11 10.22
C TRP A 85 3.74 -4.01 11.13
N GLU A 86 5.00 -3.63 10.99
CA GLU A 86 5.62 -2.54 11.76
C GLU A 86 4.91 -1.20 11.52
N THR A 87 4.57 -0.90 10.27
CA THR A 87 3.83 0.31 9.93
C THR A 87 2.43 0.30 10.55
N LEU A 88 1.76 -0.87 10.59
CA LEU A 88 0.45 -0.99 11.26
C LEU A 88 0.56 -0.83 12.78
N ARG A 89 1.57 -1.42 13.42
CA ARG A 89 1.78 -1.28 14.88
C ARG A 89 2.10 0.16 15.28
N GLY A 90 2.87 0.88 14.47
CA GLY A 90 3.10 2.31 14.66
C GLY A 90 1.79 3.12 14.68
N VAL A 91 0.82 2.74 13.84
CA VAL A 91 -0.52 3.34 13.83
C VAL A 91 -1.33 2.94 15.06
N VAL A 92 -1.31 1.67 15.49
CA VAL A 92 -2.04 1.20 16.69
C VAL A 92 -1.55 1.91 17.97
N GLY A 93 -0.24 2.18 18.07
CA GLY A 93 0.33 2.94 19.19
C GLY A 93 -0.21 4.37 19.28
N LEU A 94 -0.57 4.98 18.14
CA LEU A 94 -1.19 6.31 18.09
C LEU A 94 -2.68 6.29 18.44
N LEU A 95 -3.38 5.19 18.14
CA LEU A 95 -4.81 5.03 18.42
C LEU A 95 -5.10 4.82 19.93
N SER A 96 -4.13 4.37 20.71
CA SER A 96 -4.31 4.11 22.16
C SER A 96 -4.18 5.35 23.04
N ALA A 97 -3.76 6.50 22.49
CA ALA A 97 -3.57 7.74 23.25
C ALA A 97 -4.86 8.57 23.43
N THR A 98 -6.01 8.12 22.93
CA THR A 98 -7.30 8.85 22.97
C THR A 98 -8.35 8.24 23.89
N GLY A 99 -7.95 7.38 24.82
CA GLY A 99 -8.82 6.78 25.82
C GLY A 99 -8.36 7.11 27.23
N THR A 100 -9.28 7.70 28.01
CA THR A 100 -9.28 7.86 29.48
C THR A 100 -8.43 8.97 30.09
N ASP A 101 -8.96 10.20 30.09
CA ASP A 101 -9.11 11.00 31.32
C ASP A 101 -10.23 12.03 31.12
N ASP A 102 -11.36 11.85 31.82
CA ASP A 102 -11.94 12.89 32.68
C ASP A 102 -13.11 12.29 33.46
N GLY A 103 -12.83 12.01 34.73
CA GLY A 103 -13.85 11.74 35.72
C GLY A 103 -14.33 13.04 36.37
N SER A 104 -15.61 13.35 36.12
CA SER A 104 -16.55 13.91 37.11
C SER A 104 -16.42 15.39 37.51
N ARG A 105 -17.41 16.22 37.08
CA ARG A 105 -18.26 17.07 37.96
C ARG A 105 -19.38 17.84 37.22
N ARG A 106 -20.63 17.44 37.51
CA ARG A 106 -21.93 18.19 37.63
C ARG A 106 -22.24 19.43 36.76
N ALA A 107 -23.37 19.38 36.04
CA ALA A 107 -24.52 20.32 36.13
C ALA A 107 -25.69 19.78 35.26
N SER A 108 -26.81 19.36 35.85
CA SER A 108 -28.06 20.13 36.03
C SER A 108 -29.00 20.13 34.81
N GLY A 109 -30.04 19.28 34.91
CA GLY A 109 -31.45 19.54 34.55
C GLY A 109 -31.82 20.09 33.17
N GLY A 110 -32.56 19.31 32.39
CA GLY A 110 -33.34 19.79 31.26
C GLY A 110 -34.13 18.66 30.57
N TYR A 111 -35.42 18.58 30.89
CA TYR A 111 -36.43 17.66 30.34
C TYR A 111 -36.76 18.02 28.88
N PHE A 112 -36.97 17.04 27.99
CA PHE A 112 -37.77 17.22 26.77
C PHE A 112 -38.55 15.93 26.43
N GLU A 113 -39.85 16.10 26.22
CA GLU A 113 -40.85 15.09 25.85
C GLU A 113 -40.76 14.67 24.37
N PHE A 114 -41.42 13.54 24.09
CA PHE A 114 -41.51 12.82 22.81
C PHE A 114 -42.36 13.53 21.75
#